data_AF-A0A7I8LHZ3-F1
#
_entry.id   AF-A0A7I8LHZ3-F1
#
_cell.length_a   1.000
_cell.length_b   1.000
_cell.length_c   1.000
_cell.angle_alpha   90.00
_cell.angle_beta   90.00
_cell.angle_gamma   90.00
#
_symmetry.space_group_name_H-M   'P 1'
#
loop_
_entity.id
_entity.type
_entity.pdbx_description
1 polymer ?
#
loop_
_entity_poly.entity_id
_entity_poly.type
_entity_poly.pdbx_seq_one_letter_code
_entity_poly.pdbx_strand_id
1 'polypeptide(L)'
;MGPFPPFGYECILVAVDYVSKWIKAIPTRTYDHKVVLKFLKSNIFSKFGCPRTIISDNGTHFINSQFKALLRNNKVTHKISTSYHPQSNGQVEVCNRGIKRILQKIIRTDRKD
;
A
#
# COMPACT_ATOMS: atom_id res chain seq x y z
N MET A 1 -0.79 -5.61 2.64
CA MET A 1 -1.91 -6.50 3.00
C MET A 1 -1.55 -7.94 2.62
N GLY A 2 -1.61 -8.92 3.53
CA GLY A 2 -1.24 -10.32 3.29
C GLY A 2 -1.15 -11.15 4.59
N PRO A 3 -0.75 -12.43 4.53
CA PRO A 3 -0.43 -13.20 3.32
C PRO A 3 -1.68 -13.75 2.61
N PHE A 4 -1.63 -13.79 1.27
CA PHE A 4 -2.60 -14.45 0.39
C PHE A 4 -2.14 -15.88 0.04
N PRO A 5 -3.03 -16.78 -0.42
CA PRO A 5 -2.65 -18.14 -0.79
C PRO A 5 -1.48 -18.17 -1.81
N PRO A 6 -0.55 -19.13 -1.70
CA PRO A 6 0.75 -19.10 -2.37
C PRO A 6 0.67 -19.47 -3.87
N PHE A 7 -0.13 -18.76 -4.65
CA PHE A 7 -0.20 -18.88 -6.11
C PHE A 7 0.75 -17.90 -6.82
N GLY A 8 1.93 -17.66 -6.22
CA GLY A 8 2.97 -16.81 -6.79
C GLY A 8 2.90 -15.33 -6.47
N TYR A 9 1.91 -14.84 -5.72
CA TYR A 9 1.85 -13.49 -5.13
C TYR A 9 1.32 -13.55 -3.70
N GLU A 10 2.13 -13.13 -2.74
CA GLU A 10 1.83 -13.31 -1.31
C GLU A 10 1.17 -12.09 -0.70
N CYS A 11 1.35 -10.92 -1.28
CA CYS A 11 0.85 -9.68 -0.72
C CYS A 11 0.32 -8.72 -1.78
N ILE A 12 -0.46 -7.76 -1.30
CA ILE A 12 -0.91 -6.61 -2.07
C ILE A 12 -0.39 -5.36 -1.38
N LEU A 13 0.36 -4.55 -2.12
CA LEU A 13 0.75 -3.22 -1.71
C LEU A 13 -0.35 -2.25 -2.12
N VAL A 14 -0.82 -1.46 -1.16
CA VAL A 14 -1.97 -0.56 -1.32
C VAL A 14 -1.53 0.85 -0.96
N ALA A 15 -1.75 1.80 -1.86
CA ALA A 15 -1.75 3.22 -1.56
C ALA A 15 -3.18 3.76 -1.71
N VAL A 16 -3.57 4.60 -0.76
CA VAL A 16 -4.87 5.28 -0.77
C VAL A 16 -4.60 6.77 -0.73
N ASP A 17 -5.14 7.50 -1.69
CA ASP A 17 -5.16 8.95 -1.61
C ASP A 17 -6.15 9.38 -0.53
N TYR A 18 -5.68 10.21 0.40
CA TYR A 18 -6.45 10.55 1.60
C TYR A 18 -7.68 11.42 1.27
N VAL A 19 -7.64 12.24 0.22
CA VAL A 19 -8.72 13.18 -0.12
C VAL A 19 -9.74 12.50 -1.02
N SER A 20 -9.31 12.06 -2.20
CA SER A 20 -10.17 11.47 -3.24
C SER A 20 -10.63 10.04 -2.94
N LYS A 21 -10.01 9.38 -1.94
CA LYS A 21 -10.17 7.95 -1.66
C LYS A 21 -9.75 7.05 -2.82
N TRP A 22 -9.00 7.58 -3.79
CA TRP A 22 -8.50 6.79 -4.90
C TRP A 22 -7.50 5.74 -4.42
N ILE A 23 -7.60 4.52 -4.95
CA ILE A 23 -6.82 3.37 -4.51
C ILE A 23 -5.90 2.89 -5.62
N LYS A 24 -4.61 2.73 -5.31
CA LYS A 24 -3.67 1.94 -6.11
C LYS A 24 -3.30 0.68 -5.35
N ALA A 25 -3.69 -0.47 -5.89
CA ALA A 25 -3.30 -1.79 -5.39
C ALA A 25 -2.44 -2.52 -6.43
N ILE A 26 -1.32 -3.10 -6.02
CA ILE A 26 -0.50 -3.98 -6.86
C ILE A 26 -0.21 -5.31 -6.13
N PRO A 27 -0.30 -6.47 -6.81
CA PRO A 27 0.13 -7.73 -6.24
C PRO A 27 1.66 -7.79 -6.21
N THR A 28 2.21 -8.32 -5.12
CA THR A 28 3.65 -8.41 -4.85
C THR A 28 4.01 -9.80 -4.35
N ARG A 29 5.15 -10.33 -4.83
CA ARG A 29 5.64 -11.65 -4.44
C ARG A 29 6.39 -11.64 -3.11
N THR A 30 6.95 -10.49 -2.75
CA THR A 30 7.78 -10.30 -1.55
C THR A 30 7.47 -8.97 -0.88
N TYR A 31 7.86 -8.86 0.39
CA TYR A 31 7.73 -7.65 1.20
C TYR A 31 9.00 -6.77 1.17
N ASP A 32 9.74 -6.82 0.07
CA ASP A 32 11.04 -6.15 -0.01
C ASP A 32 10.89 -4.63 -0.22
N HIS A 33 11.76 -3.85 0.42
CA HIS A 33 11.82 -2.41 0.27
C HIS A 33 12.01 -1.97 -1.18
N LYS A 34 12.74 -2.74 -2.01
CA LYS A 34 12.91 -2.45 -3.44
C LYS A 34 11.58 -2.38 -4.17
N VAL A 35 10.63 -3.26 -3.81
CA VAL A 35 9.28 -3.29 -4.38
C VAL A 35 8.53 -2.02 -3.99
N VAL A 36 8.63 -1.59 -2.73
CA VAL A 36 8.02 -0.34 -2.24
C VAL A 36 8.59 0.89 -2.96
N LEU A 37 9.91 0.97 -3.11
CA LEU A 37 10.56 2.09 -3.82
C LEU A 37 10.15 2.14 -5.28
N LYS A 38 10.13 0.99 -5.97
CA LYS A 38 9.68 0.89 -7.37
C LYS A 38 8.21 1.30 -7.49
N PHE A 39 7.38 0.89 -6.54
CA PHE A 39 5.98 1.26 -6.48
C PHE A 39 5.80 2.77 -6.39
N LEU A 40 6.44 3.42 -5.41
CA LEU A 40 6.36 4.88 -5.25
C LEU A 40 6.83 5.61 -6.51
N LYS A 41 8.01 5.29 -7.03
CA LYS A 41 8.55 5.97 -8.21
C LYS A 41 7.67 5.80 -9.45
N SER A 42 7.31 4.56 -9.79
CA SER A 42 6.71 4.23 -11.08
C SER A 42 5.19 4.35 -11.09
N ASN A 43 4.54 4.12 -9.94
CA ASN A 43 3.09 4.08 -9.86
C ASN A 43 2.51 5.33 -9.21
N ILE A 44 3.26 6.04 -8.36
CA ILE A 44 2.78 7.23 -7.66
C ILE A 44 3.44 8.48 -8.25
N PHE A 45 4.74 8.66 -8.03
CA PHE A 45 5.45 9.91 -8.34
C PHE A 45 5.45 10.25 -9.83
N SER A 46 5.76 9.27 -10.68
CA SER A 46 5.79 9.50 -12.13
C SER A 46 4.41 9.74 -12.76
N LYS A 47 3.32 9.32 -12.11
CA LYS A 47 1.95 9.38 -12.68
C LYS A 47 1.10 10.50 -12.11
N PHE A 48 1.26 10.77 -10.82
CA PHE A 48 0.42 11.69 -10.06
C PHE A 48 1.23 12.81 -9.38
N GLY A 49 2.56 12.80 -9.53
CA GLY A 49 3.46 13.69 -8.81
C GLY A 49 3.78 13.22 -7.39
N CYS A 50 4.62 13.99 -6.72
CA CYS A 50 5.06 13.70 -5.37
C CYS A 50 4.04 14.21 -4.34
N PRO A 51 3.49 13.34 -3.48
CA PRO A 51 2.57 13.76 -2.43
C PRO A 51 3.29 14.62 -1.39
N ARG A 52 2.56 15.51 -0.73
CA ARG A 52 3.11 16.30 0.38
C ARG A 52 3.53 15.43 1.57
N THR A 53 2.70 14.44 1.90
CA THR A 53 2.91 13.53 3.04
C THR A 53 2.59 12.10 2.63
N ILE A 54 3.43 11.16 3.05
CA ILE A 54 3.13 9.72 3.03
C ILE A 54 2.96 9.25 4.47
N ILE A 55 1.90 8.49 4.71
CA ILE A 55 1.61 7.83 5.98
C ILE A 55 1.78 6.33 5.78
N SER A 56 2.58 5.66 6.61
CA SER A 56 2.74 4.20 6.61
C SER A 56 2.72 3.65 8.02
N ASP A 57 2.59 2.34 8.17
CA ASP A 57 2.89 1.68 9.44
C ASP A 57 4.41 1.64 9.71
N ASN A 58 4.77 1.05 10.86
CA ASN A 58 6.16 0.87 11.28
C ASN A 58 6.83 -0.36 10.64
N GLY A 59 6.33 -0.85 9.50
CA GLY A 59 6.92 -1.95 8.76
C GLY A 59 8.34 -1.62 8.30
N THR A 60 9.25 -2.59 8.43
CA THR A 60 10.68 -2.44 8.09
C THR A 60 10.92 -1.95 6.65
N HIS A 61 10.05 -2.34 5.73
CA HIS A 61 10.06 -1.94 4.33
C HIS A 61 9.68 -0.47 4.08
N PHE A 62 9.10 0.22 5.08
CA PHE A 62 8.79 1.65 5.02
C PHE A 62 9.72 2.54 5.86
N ILE A 63 10.57 1.97 6.73
CA ILE A 63 11.44 2.75 7.62
C ILE A 63 12.94 2.67 7.27
N ASN A 64 13.29 2.01 6.17
CA ASN A 64 14.68 1.83 5.77
C ASN A 64 15.34 3.13 5.25
N SER A 65 16.68 3.14 5.20
CA SER A 65 17.46 4.31 4.79
C SER A 65 17.17 4.74 3.35
N GLN A 66 16.98 3.80 2.43
CA GLN A 66 16.71 4.10 1.02
C GLN A 66 15.33 4.74 0.82
N PHE A 67 14.32 4.33 1.57
CA PHE A 67 12.98 4.91 1.57
C PHE A 67 13.02 6.32 2.13
N LYS A 68 13.67 6.52 3.28
CA LYS A 68 13.89 7.85 3.85
C LYS A 68 14.62 8.78 2.87
N ALA A 69 15.67 8.29 2.21
CA ALA A 69 16.41 9.06 1.21
C ALA A 69 15.52 9.41 0.00
N LEU A 70 14.71 8.46 -0.50
CA LEU A 70 13.78 8.70 -1.58
C LEU A 70 12.80 9.83 -1.23
N LEU A 71 12.18 9.77 -0.04
CA LEU A 71 11.21 10.77 0.38
C LEU A 71 11.84 12.14 0.57
N ARG A 72 13.03 12.19 1.21
CA ARG A 72 13.79 13.43 1.39
C ARG A 72 14.13 14.10 0.05
N ASN A 73 14.63 13.33 -0.93
CA ASN A 73 14.99 13.86 -2.24
C ASN A 73 13.79 14.42 -3.00
N ASN A 74 12.59 13.88 -2.73
CA ASN A 74 11.34 14.32 -3.35
C ASN A 74 10.56 15.31 -2.46
N LYS A 75 11.16 15.82 -1.37
CA LYS A 75 10.54 16.74 -0.41
C LYS A 75 9.21 16.22 0.17
N VAL A 76 9.09 14.91 0.32
CA VAL A 76 7.92 14.24 0.88
C VAL A 76 8.10 14.06 2.39
N THR A 77 7.12 14.49 3.17
CA THR A 77 7.10 14.24 4.62
C THR A 77 6.66 12.82 4.90
N HIS A 78 7.41 12.06 5.69
CA HIS A 78 7.01 10.72 6.12
C HIS A 78 6.44 10.78 7.54
N LYS A 79 5.20 10.30 7.71
CA LYS A 79 4.60 10.09 9.02
C LYS A 79 4.42 8.59 9.26
N ILE A 80 4.95 8.10 10.36
CA ILE A 80 4.76 6.71 10.77
C ILE A 80 3.52 6.69 11.67
N SER A 81 2.50 5.94 11.27
CA SER A 81 1.37 5.64 12.15
C SER A 81 1.83 4.62 13.17
N THR A 82 1.59 4.88 14.44
CA THR A 82 1.68 3.87 15.49
C THR A 82 0.65 2.78 15.23
N SER A 83 0.98 1.55 15.62
CA SER A 83 0.03 0.43 15.62
C SER A 83 -1.20 0.83 16.44
N TYR A 84 -2.40 0.51 15.95
CA TYR A 84 -3.67 0.84 16.61
C TYR A 84 -3.94 2.34 16.79
N HIS A 85 -3.64 3.17 15.78
CA HIS A 85 -4.19 4.54 15.67
C HIS A 85 -5.33 4.61 14.64
N PRO A 86 -6.60 4.39 15.06
CA PRO A 86 -7.75 4.32 14.16
C PRO A 86 -7.95 5.59 13.30
N GLN A 87 -7.53 6.76 13.79
CA GLN A 87 -7.67 8.01 13.03
C GLN A 87 -6.72 8.11 11.83
N SER A 88 -5.49 7.59 11.96
CA SER A 88 -4.47 7.67 10.90
C SER A 88 -4.56 6.49 9.93
N ASN A 89 -4.83 5.29 10.44
CA ASN A 89 -4.86 4.05 9.65
C ASN A 89 -6.26 3.55 9.29
N GLY A 90 -7.33 4.10 9.88
CA GLY A 90 -8.69 3.60 9.69
C GLY A 90 -9.15 3.63 8.23
N GLN A 91 -8.73 4.63 7.45
CA GLN A 91 -9.07 4.69 6.02
C GLN A 91 -8.42 3.55 5.23
N VAL A 92 -7.13 3.29 5.46
CA VAL A 92 -6.40 2.21 4.81
C VAL A 92 -6.97 0.85 5.23
N GLU A 93 -7.37 0.69 6.50
CA GLU A 93 -8.03 -0.53 6.99
C GLU A 93 -9.41 -0.76 6.36
N VAL A 94 -10.23 0.27 6.21
CA VAL A 94 -11.52 0.20 5.51
C VAL A 94 -11.30 -0.17 4.05
N CYS A 95 -10.34 0.47 3.37
CA CYS A 95 -9.99 0.16 1.99
C CYS A 95 -9.50 -1.30 1.85
N ASN A 96 -8.61 -1.75 2.74
CA ASN A 96 -8.12 -3.13 2.75
C ASN A 96 -9.26 -4.14 2.95
N ARG A 97 -10.22 -3.86 3.84
CA ARG A 97 -11.43 -4.69 4.00
C ARG A 97 -12.28 -4.72 2.73
N GLY A 98 -12.46 -3.58 2.07
CA GLY A 98 -13.15 -3.49 0.78
C GLY A 98 -12.48 -4.33 -0.31
N ILE A 99 -11.17 -4.18 -0.48
CA ILE A 99 -10.39 -4.95 -1.45
C ILE A 99 -10.50 -6.46 -1.17
N LYS A 100 -10.36 -6.89 0.09
CA LYS A 100 -10.52 -8.31 0.47
C LYS A 100 -11.90 -8.85 0.10
N ARG A 101 -12.98 -8.09 0.38
CA ARG A 101 -14.35 -8.49 0.05
C ARG A 101 -14.57 -8.63 -1.46
N ILE A 102 -14.04 -7.69 -2.25
CA ILE A 102 -14.13 -7.73 -3.71
C ILE A 102 -13.39 -8.97 -4.24
N LEU A 103 -12.16 -9.21 -3.79
CA LEU A 103 -11.38 -10.38 -4.19
C LEU A 103 -12.08 -11.68 -3.83
N GLN A 104 -12.65 -11.79 -2.63
CA GLN A 104 -13.44 -12.96 -2.21
C GLN A 104 -14.65 -13.20 -3.11
N LYS A 105 -15.39 -12.15 -3.49
CA LYS A 105 -16.55 -12.28 -4.39
C LYS A 105 -16.18 -12.66 -5.83
N ILE A 106 -14.98 -12.30 -6.28
CA ILE A 106 -14.50 -12.62 -7.63
C ILE A 106 -13.95 -14.05 -7.68
N ILE A 107 -13.22 -14.48 -6.65
CA ILE A 107 -12.54 -15.78 -6.60
C ILE A 107 -13.48 -16.93 -6.20
N ARG A 108 -14.66 -16.64 -5.61
CA ARG A 108 -15.68 -17.68 -5.34
C ARG A 108 -15.97 -18.47 -6.63
N THR A 109 -15.49 -19.71 -6.65
CA THR A 109 -15.59 -20.68 -7.74
C THR A 109 -17.00 -21.23 -7.93
N ASP A 110 -17.92 -20.93 -7.01
CA ASP A 110 -19.32 -21.35 -7.05
C ASP A 110 -20.21 -20.26 -7.66
N ARG A 111 -19.80 -19.70 -8.80
CA ARG A 111 -20.71 -18.94 -9.65
C ARG A 111 -21.47 -19.94 -10.51
N LYS A 112 -22.69 -20.27 -10.10
CA LYS A 112 -23.73 -20.61 -11.08
C LYS A 112 -24.09 -19.29 -11.77
N ASP A 113 -23.70 -19.20 -13.05
CA ASP A 113 -24.29 -18.24 -13.98
C ASP A 113 -25.80 -18.51 -14.12
#